data_AF-A0A4V3IGC6-F1
#
_entry.id   AF-A0A4V3IGC6-F1
#
_cell.length_a   1.000
_cell.length_b   1.000
_cell.length_c   1.000
_cell.angle_alpha   90.00
_cell.angle_beta   90.00
_cell.angle_gamma   90.00
#
_symmetry.space_group_name_H-M   'P 1'
#
loop_
_entity.id
_entity.type
_entity.pdbx_description
1 polymer ?
#
loop_
_entity_poly.entity_id
_entity_poly.type
_entity_poly.pdbx_seq_one_letter_code
_entity_poly.pdbx_strand_id
1 'polypeptide(L)'
;MPESAFEASSSPVSDPVRIIRAVGDRAVLVGLPSLADVLDLQAHLQRHPLAGQLDVLAAAETVLITGVSASAARGFADALRQLQVLPAAPANAALVRIDTVYDGEDLADVAAHTGLSSEGVIAAHTGQDWTAAFGGFAPGFLYLTGASAVLTVPRRSSPRSSVPTGSVAVAGDYSAVYPRASPGGWQLLGRTDALLWDLKRSQPALIRPGDRVRFRAVREQVAAAGVLVPETAVAVGTPAAAATPDVAATAAPTPATGIRVLSPGAQTTVQDLGRPGYADQGVTASGALDRGALRRANRVVGNPATAAVLENALGGLSLTALADQVLAVTGAVLPLTVTDAVGRHRELPMDSAVSLFAGQTLSLGAPRSGVRSYLAFRGGIDVDPVLGSRSTDTLSGIGPAPLTSGTVLRMLPPAPGSAVHHPETPPPAPAEVTVLRFVPGPRADWFEPASVDRFGDAEWTVTHQSNRIGLRLAGEPLARSRPGELASEGTARGAIQVPPSGLPVLFLADHPVTGGYPVIGVVLTEDLDLAAQLPTGARIRFTPVPAEPLPAEPVPASP
;
A
#
# COMPACT_ATOMS: atom_id res chain seq x y z
N MET A 1 -32.71 37.54 54.73
CA MET A 1 -32.27 37.78 53.34
C MET A 1 -30.89 37.17 53.17
N PRO A 2 -30.79 35.98 52.58
CA PRO A 2 -29.57 35.60 51.86
C PRO A 2 -29.90 35.27 50.39
N GLU A 3 -29.02 35.72 49.51
CA GLU A 3 -29.06 35.49 48.06
C GLU A 3 -28.64 34.07 47.71
N SER A 4 -29.42 33.46 46.81
CA SER A 4 -29.14 32.20 46.13
C SER A 4 -28.33 32.44 44.86
N ALA A 5 -27.13 31.88 44.75
CA ALA A 5 -26.44 31.71 43.49
C ALA A 5 -26.67 30.28 42.97
N PHE A 6 -27.34 30.18 41.82
CA PHE A 6 -27.52 28.94 41.07
C PHE A 6 -26.18 28.51 40.45
N GLU A 7 -25.61 27.40 40.91
CA GLU A 7 -24.57 26.67 40.19
C GLU A 7 -25.17 26.03 38.94
N ALA A 8 -24.72 26.46 37.77
CA ALA A 8 -24.95 25.75 36.52
C ALA A 8 -24.07 24.49 36.51
N SER A 9 -24.71 23.35 36.73
CA SER A 9 -24.14 22.02 36.54
C SER A 9 -23.64 21.86 35.10
N SER A 10 -22.32 21.92 34.91
CA SER A 10 -21.67 21.42 33.72
C SER A 10 -21.72 19.89 33.78
N SER A 11 -22.58 19.27 32.97
CA SER A 11 -22.57 17.82 32.81
C SER A 11 -21.18 17.38 32.33
N PRO A 12 -20.58 16.32 32.91
CA PRO A 12 -19.32 15.80 32.42
C PRO A 12 -19.53 15.27 30.99
N VAL A 13 -18.80 15.83 30.03
CA VAL A 13 -18.64 15.23 28.70
C VAL A 13 -18.01 13.87 28.94
N SER A 14 -18.79 12.80 28.83
CA SER A 14 -18.28 11.44 28.94
C SER A 14 -17.21 11.26 27.86
N ASP A 15 -15.95 11.04 28.26
CA ASP A 15 -14.90 10.65 27.32
C ASP A 15 -15.40 9.43 26.52
N PRO A 16 -15.48 9.49 25.18
CA PRO A 16 -15.92 8.35 24.40
C PRO A 16 -14.94 7.20 24.67
N VAL A 17 -15.46 6.07 25.14
CA VAL A 17 -14.65 4.87 25.41
C VAL A 17 -13.96 4.45 24.11
N ARG A 18 -12.65 4.67 24.03
CA ARG A 18 -11.81 4.29 22.88
C ARG A 18 -11.32 2.86 23.07
N ILE A 19 -11.72 1.96 22.17
CA ILE A 19 -11.16 0.61 22.15
C ILE A 19 -9.82 0.68 21.40
N ILE A 20 -8.71 0.54 22.11
CA ILE A 20 -7.37 0.54 21.51
C ILE A 20 -6.86 -0.89 21.40
N ARG A 21 -6.48 -1.30 20.18
CA ARG A 21 -5.97 -2.64 19.91
C ARG A 21 -4.60 -2.57 19.27
N ALA A 22 -3.70 -3.47 19.66
CA ALA A 22 -2.43 -3.63 18.96
C ALA A 22 -2.65 -4.16 17.53
N VAL A 23 -1.85 -3.67 16.61
CA VAL A 23 -1.76 -4.16 15.23
C VAL A 23 -0.29 -4.47 14.97
N GLY A 24 0.12 -5.68 15.38
CA GLY A 24 1.52 -6.09 15.37
C GLY A 24 2.36 -5.33 16.38
N ASP A 25 3.65 -5.19 16.10
CA ASP A 25 4.60 -4.47 16.95
C ASP A 25 4.74 -2.99 16.60
N ARG A 26 4.13 -2.53 15.48
CA ARG A 26 4.38 -1.17 14.93
C ARG A 26 3.15 -0.28 14.82
N ALA A 27 1.96 -0.76 15.13
CA ALA A 27 0.76 0.04 14.98
C ALA A 27 -0.29 -0.23 16.06
N VAL A 28 -1.20 0.72 16.23
CA VAL A 28 -2.40 0.60 17.05
C VAL A 28 -3.63 0.96 16.22
N LEU A 29 -4.74 0.27 16.47
CA LEU A 29 -6.04 0.56 15.88
C LEU A 29 -6.96 1.07 16.98
N VAL A 30 -7.49 2.28 16.78
CA VAL A 30 -8.45 2.91 17.69
C VAL A 30 -9.84 2.74 17.11
N GLY A 31 -10.74 2.05 17.83
CA GLY A 31 -12.17 2.01 17.54
C GLY A 31 -12.89 3.18 18.19
N LEU A 32 -13.77 3.83 17.43
CA LEU A 32 -14.49 5.04 17.82
C LEU A 32 -15.99 4.85 17.58
N PRO A 33 -16.86 5.55 18.34
CA PRO A 33 -18.30 5.31 18.30
C PRO A 33 -19.00 5.91 17.08
N SER A 34 -18.37 6.86 16.38
CA SER A 34 -18.95 7.47 15.19
C SER A 34 -17.87 7.86 14.16
N LEU A 35 -18.30 8.03 12.91
CA LEU A 35 -17.45 8.55 11.86
C LEU A 35 -16.96 9.98 12.16
N ALA A 36 -17.76 10.82 12.82
CA ALA A 36 -17.34 12.17 13.19
C ALA A 36 -16.11 12.13 14.11
N ASP A 37 -16.13 11.26 15.13
CA ASP A 37 -15.00 11.09 16.05
C ASP A 37 -13.74 10.58 15.32
N VAL A 38 -13.92 9.72 14.32
CA VAL A 38 -12.83 9.21 13.46
C VAL A 38 -12.15 10.34 12.70
N LEU A 39 -12.95 11.21 12.06
CA LEU A 39 -12.44 12.36 11.33
C LEU A 39 -11.76 13.37 12.25
N ASP A 40 -12.34 13.62 13.43
CA ASP A 40 -11.78 14.52 14.43
C ASP A 40 -10.44 14.01 14.95
N LEU A 41 -10.33 12.71 15.28
CA LEU A 41 -9.07 12.11 15.73
C LEU A 41 -8.02 12.14 14.62
N GLN A 42 -8.37 11.76 13.38
CA GLN A 42 -7.42 11.83 12.27
C GLN A 42 -6.93 13.26 12.06
N ALA A 43 -7.84 14.23 11.97
CA ALA A 43 -7.49 15.63 11.76
C ALA A 43 -6.63 16.19 12.90
N HIS A 44 -6.86 15.75 14.14
CA HIS A 44 -6.00 16.08 15.27
C HIS A 44 -4.60 15.49 15.08
N LEU A 45 -4.49 14.19 14.82
CA LEU A 45 -3.20 13.49 14.70
C LEU A 45 -2.39 13.89 13.45
N GLN A 46 -3.04 14.42 12.42
CA GLN A 46 -2.35 15.02 11.28
C GLN A 46 -1.75 16.38 11.62
N ARG A 47 -2.43 17.19 12.44
CA ARG A 47 -1.95 18.51 12.91
C ARG A 47 -0.94 18.39 14.05
N HIS A 48 -1.13 17.41 14.91
CA HIS A 48 -0.34 17.17 16.12
C HIS A 48 0.07 15.69 16.19
N PRO A 49 1.01 15.23 15.34
CA PRO A 49 1.44 13.85 15.32
C PRO A 49 2.01 13.40 16.67
N LEU A 50 1.72 12.16 17.06
CA LEU A 50 2.35 11.55 18.23
C LEU A 50 3.86 11.37 18.00
N ALA A 51 4.62 11.28 19.08
CA ALA A 51 6.07 11.07 19.00
C ALA A 51 6.39 9.74 18.28
N GLY A 52 7.01 9.84 17.09
CA GLY A 52 7.33 8.68 16.26
C GLY A 52 6.15 8.14 15.42
N GLN A 53 5.05 8.90 15.29
CA GLN A 53 3.99 8.63 14.33
C GLN A 53 4.55 8.74 12.90
N LEU A 54 4.34 7.67 12.13
CA LEU A 54 4.76 7.55 10.74
C LEU A 54 3.59 7.75 9.78
N ASP A 55 2.42 7.19 10.12
CA ASP A 55 1.21 7.28 9.29
C ASP A 55 -0.04 7.24 10.17
N VAL A 56 -1.13 7.83 9.68
CA VAL A 56 -2.46 7.83 10.33
C VAL A 56 -3.54 7.66 9.28
N LEU A 57 -4.43 6.69 9.49
CA LEU A 57 -5.44 6.29 8.51
C LEU A 57 -6.79 6.08 9.17
N ALA A 58 -7.76 6.94 8.90
CA ALA A 58 -9.16 6.68 9.16
C ALA A 58 -9.70 5.60 8.21
N ALA A 59 -10.60 4.77 8.73
CA ALA A 59 -11.36 3.83 7.93
C ALA A 59 -12.63 3.45 8.70
N ALA A 60 -13.79 3.85 8.17
CA ALA A 60 -15.10 3.71 8.78
C ALA A 60 -15.13 4.16 10.26
N GLU A 61 -15.13 3.22 11.19
CA GLU A 61 -15.22 3.44 12.65
C GLU A 61 -13.85 3.36 13.35
N THR A 62 -12.76 3.35 12.58
CA THR A 62 -11.42 3.12 13.10
C THR A 62 -10.39 4.13 12.63
N VAL A 63 -9.35 4.34 13.44
CA VAL A 63 -8.12 5.05 13.07
C VAL A 63 -6.92 4.15 13.34
N LEU A 64 -6.18 3.78 12.29
CA LEU A 64 -4.90 3.07 12.38
C LEU A 64 -3.76 4.08 12.49
N ILE A 65 -2.88 3.91 13.49
CA ILE A 65 -1.71 4.76 13.70
C ILE A 65 -0.47 3.89 13.63
N THR A 66 0.39 4.16 12.65
CA THR A 66 1.64 3.41 12.42
C THR A 66 2.82 4.19 12.97
N GLY A 67 3.73 3.50 13.66
CA GLY A 67 4.92 4.08 14.28
C GLY A 67 6.23 3.69 13.60
N VAL A 68 7.24 4.55 13.74
CA VAL A 68 8.60 4.28 13.21
C VAL A 68 9.33 3.16 13.93
N SER A 69 8.92 2.83 15.16
CA SER A 69 9.53 1.84 16.04
C SER A 69 8.47 1.13 16.90
N ALA A 70 8.80 -0.06 17.41
CA ALA A 70 7.94 -0.72 18.39
C ALA A 70 7.80 0.11 19.67
N SER A 71 8.86 0.82 20.05
CA SER A 71 8.81 1.74 21.18
C SER A 71 7.85 2.91 20.96
N ALA A 72 7.77 3.45 19.73
CA ALA A 72 6.82 4.51 19.41
C ALA A 72 5.38 3.98 19.48
N ALA A 73 5.12 2.82 18.87
CA ALA A 73 3.79 2.19 18.87
C ALA A 73 3.26 1.93 20.30
N ARG A 74 4.13 1.50 21.23
CA ARG A 74 3.77 1.34 22.64
C ARG A 74 3.33 2.63 23.30
N GLY A 75 4.05 3.73 23.02
CA GLY A 75 3.71 5.05 23.56
C GLY A 75 2.38 5.62 23.05
N PHE A 76 1.87 5.14 21.91
CA PHE A 76 0.62 5.66 21.34
C PHE A 76 -0.60 5.35 22.20
N ALA A 77 -0.72 4.14 22.75
CA ALA A 77 -1.89 3.76 23.53
C ALA A 77 -2.06 4.67 24.76
N ASP A 78 -0.98 4.97 25.47
CA ASP A 78 -1.02 5.85 26.64
C ASP A 78 -1.36 7.29 26.26
N ALA A 79 -0.72 7.81 25.21
CA ALA A 79 -1.01 9.14 24.70
C ALA A 79 -2.48 9.28 24.27
N LEU A 80 -3.02 8.28 23.56
CA LEU A 80 -4.38 8.28 23.03
C LEU A 80 -5.45 8.19 24.13
N ARG A 81 -5.17 7.54 25.26
CA ARG A 81 -6.08 7.50 26.41
C ARG A 81 -6.17 8.84 27.13
N GLN A 82 -5.08 9.60 27.15
CA GLN A 82 -5.03 10.93 27.76
C GLN A 82 -5.48 12.04 26.80
N LEU A 83 -5.62 11.72 25.51
CA LEU A 83 -5.85 12.70 24.46
C LEU A 83 -7.31 13.13 24.40
N GLN A 84 -7.58 14.37 24.82
CA GLN A 84 -8.84 15.04 24.52
C GLN A 84 -8.81 15.55 23.08
N VAL A 85 -9.71 15.00 22.26
CA VAL A 85 -9.90 15.44 20.88
C VAL A 85 -11.05 16.42 20.87
N LEU A 86 -10.75 17.68 20.55
CA LEU A 86 -11.78 18.66 20.28
C LEU A 86 -12.32 18.44 18.87
N PRO A 87 -13.63 18.67 18.63
CA PRO A 87 -14.19 18.66 17.29
C PRO A 87 -13.33 19.51 16.37
N ALA A 88 -12.92 18.94 15.23
CA ALA A 88 -12.18 19.70 14.26
C ALA A 88 -13.09 20.84 13.80
N ALA A 89 -12.62 22.08 13.95
CA ALA A 89 -13.26 23.19 13.25
C ALA A 89 -13.34 22.77 11.78
N PRO A 90 -14.49 22.95 11.10
CA PRO A 90 -14.58 22.64 9.68
C PRO A 90 -13.42 23.40 9.05
N ALA A 91 -12.46 22.64 8.50
CA ALA A 91 -11.40 23.24 7.72
C ALA A 91 -12.09 24.12 6.66
N ASN A 92 -11.38 25.09 6.12
CA ASN A 92 -11.83 25.77 4.90
C ASN A 92 -11.75 24.74 3.75
N ALA A 93 -12.60 23.71 3.84
CA ALA A 93 -12.58 22.48 3.08
C ALA A 93 -12.94 22.88 1.66
N ALA A 94 -12.04 22.60 0.72
CA ALA A 94 -12.27 22.95 -0.65
C ALA A 94 -13.56 22.25 -1.11
N LEU A 95 -14.49 23.01 -1.70
CA LEU A 95 -15.63 22.41 -2.37
C LEU A 95 -15.19 21.92 -3.74
N VAL A 96 -14.94 20.63 -3.86
CA VAL A 96 -14.60 19.97 -5.13
C VAL A 96 -15.90 19.69 -5.89
N ARG A 97 -16.00 20.20 -7.11
CA ARG A 97 -17.14 19.90 -8.00
C ARG A 97 -16.77 18.81 -8.98
N ILE A 98 -17.60 17.78 -9.07
CA ILE A 98 -17.40 16.66 -9.99
C ILE A 98 -18.56 16.65 -10.98
N ASP A 99 -18.25 16.92 -12.24
CA ASP A 99 -19.22 16.77 -13.32
C ASP A 99 -19.46 15.29 -13.58
N THR A 100 -20.72 14.88 -13.70
CA THR A 100 -21.09 13.47 -13.86
C THR A 100 -22.17 13.33 -14.92
N VAL A 101 -21.92 12.44 -15.87
CA VAL A 101 -22.96 11.94 -16.79
C VAL A 101 -23.62 10.77 -16.08
N TYR A 102 -24.92 10.87 -15.84
CA TYR A 102 -25.71 9.85 -15.13
C TYR A 102 -26.27 8.82 -16.11
N ASP A 103 -25.39 7.98 -16.64
CA ASP A 103 -25.66 6.89 -17.58
C ASP A 103 -25.26 5.52 -17.00
N GLY A 104 -25.11 5.41 -15.69
CA GLY A 104 -24.63 4.20 -15.02
C GLY A 104 -25.61 3.03 -15.15
N GLU A 105 -25.06 1.83 -15.31
CA GLU A 105 -25.80 0.58 -15.51
C GLU A 105 -26.82 0.31 -14.38
N ASP A 106 -26.51 0.69 -13.14
CA ASP A 106 -27.33 0.38 -11.96
C ASP A 106 -28.27 1.53 -11.57
N LEU A 107 -28.34 2.63 -12.34
CA LEU A 107 -29.13 3.80 -11.95
C LEU A 107 -30.62 3.45 -11.76
N ALA A 108 -31.17 2.62 -12.64
CA ALA A 108 -32.55 2.14 -12.52
C ALA A 108 -32.75 1.19 -11.32
N ASP A 109 -31.75 0.34 -11.03
CA ASP A 109 -31.80 -0.58 -9.89
C ASP A 109 -31.74 0.19 -8.57
N VAL A 110 -30.92 1.25 -8.48
CA VAL A 110 -30.87 2.15 -7.32
C VAL A 110 -32.19 2.89 -7.14
N ALA A 111 -32.81 3.34 -8.23
CA ALA A 111 -34.13 3.95 -8.20
C ALA A 111 -35.18 2.99 -7.61
N ALA A 112 -35.17 1.72 -8.04
CA ALA A 112 -36.05 0.69 -7.49
C ALA A 112 -35.79 0.41 -5.99
N HIS A 113 -34.53 0.33 -5.56
CA HIS A 113 -34.18 0.11 -4.14
C HIS A 113 -34.62 1.25 -3.22
N THR A 114 -34.55 2.49 -3.71
CA THR A 114 -34.86 3.70 -2.93
C THR A 114 -36.33 4.13 -3.04
N GLY A 115 -37.09 3.55 -3.98
CA GLY A 115 -38.45 3.98 -4.30
C GLY A 115 -38.51 5.32 -5.06
N LEU A 116 -37.40 5.79 -5.60
CA LEU A 116 -37.30 7.02 -6.39
C LEU A 116 -37.44 6.73 -7.89
N SER A 117 -37.63 7.78 -8.69
CA SER A 117 -37.32 7.71 -10.12
C SER A 117 -35.81 7.87 -10.36
N SER A 118 -35.31 7.52 -11.54
CA SER A 118 -33.90 7.79 -11.90
C SER A 118 -33.55 9.27 -11.77
N GLU A 119 -34.46 10.17 -12.17
CA GLU A 119 -34.30 11.62 -11.95
C GLU A 119 -34.28 11.98 -10.46
N GLY A 120 -35.08 11.31 -9.64
CA GLY A 120 -35.07 11.45 -8.18
C GLY A 120 -33.74 11.03 -7.57
N VAL A 121 -33.14 9.92 -8.03
CA VAL A 121 -31.80 9.49 -7.61
C VAL A 121 -30.74 10.52 -7.98
N ILE A 122 -30.79 11.05 -9.22
CA ILE A 122 -29.87 12.10 -9.69
C ILE A 122 -30.03 13.37 -8.83
N ALA A 123 -31.26 13.80 -8.57
CA ALA A 123 -31.56 14.97 -7.75
C ALA A 123 -31.08 14.77 -6.30
N ALA A 124 -31.27 13.59 -5.71
CA ALA A 124 -30.77 13.27 -4.39
C ALA A 124 -29.23 13.28 -4.34
N HIS A 125 -28.55 12.73 -5.35
CA HIS A 125 -27.10 12.65 -5.38
C HIS A 125 -26.42 14.01 -5.61
N THR A 126 -27.01 14.86 -6.45
CA THR A 126 -26.48 16.19 -6.80
C THR A 126 -26.95 17.29 -5.85
N GLY A 127 -28.05 17.07 -5.13
CA GLY A 127 -28.68 18.05 -4.24
C GLY A 127 -28.04 18.17 -2.86
N GLN A 128 -27.05 17.33 -2.53
CA GLN A 128 -26.34 17.37 -1.25
C GLN A 128 -24.83 17.61 -1.42
N ASP A 129 -24.22 18.12 -0.35
CA ASP A 129 -22.77 18.03 -0.22
C ASP A 129 -22.41 16.71 0.42
N TRP A 130 -21.38 16.10 -0.15
CA TRP A 130 -20.76 14.92 0.39
C TRP A 130 -19.47 15.33 1.10
N THR A 131 -19.15 14.68 2.19
CA THR A 131 -17.88 14.85 2.90
C THR A 131 -17.00 13.67 2.58
N ALA A 132 -15.76 13.94 2.15
CA ALA A 132 -14.76 12.90 1.96
C ALA A 132 -14.33 12.37 3.33
N ALA A 133 -14.88 11.23 3.72
CA ALA A 133 -14.67 10.64 5.03
C ALA A 133 -13.24 10.10 5.15
N PHE A 134 -12.91 9.08 4.36
CA PHE A 134 -11.59 8.47 4.41
C PHE A 134 -11.14 7.95 3.05
N GLY A 135 -9.84 7.91 2.85
CA GLY A 135 -9.21 7.26 1.70
C GLY A 135 -8.98 5.78 1.95
N GLY A 136 -8.90 5.03 0.87
CA GLY A 136 -8.63 3.60 0.95
C GLY A 136 -8.84 2.92 -0.38
N PHE A 137 -8.73 1.59 -0.41
CA PHE A 137 -8.88 0.76 -1.61
C PHE A 137 -7.83 0.97 -2.73
N ALA A 138 -7.65 2.20 -3.21
CA ALA A 138 -6.67 2.58 -4.22
C ALA A 138 -6.31 4.08 -4.10
N PRO A 139 -5.16 4.53 -4.64
CA PRO A 139 -4.81 5.94 -4.64
C PRO A 139 -5.89 6.82 -5.26
N GLY A 140 -6.35 7.81 -4.50
CA GLY A 140 -7.41 8.74 -4.92
C GLY A 140 -8.83 8.18 -4.83
N PHE A 141 -9.06 6.98 -4.31
CA PHE A 141 -10.41 6.49 -3.97
C PHE A 141 -10.78 6.95 -2.56
N LEU A 142 -11.84 7.74 -2.46
CA LEU A 142 -12.35 8.31 -1.21
C LEU A 142 -13.80 7.87 -1.00
N TYR A 143 -14.11 7.46 0.22
CA TYR A 143 -15.48 7.17 0.65
C TYR A 143 -16.16 8.49 1.02
N LEU A 144 -17.26 8.82 0.34
CA LEU A 144 -17.97 10.08 0.51
C LEU A 144 -19.27 9.84 1.28
N THR A 145 -19.51 10.58 2.35
CA THR A 145 -20.75 10.50 3.14
C THR A 145 -21.62 11.74 2.96
N GLY A 146 -22.92 11.54 2.77
CA GLY A 146 -23.89 12.62 2.59
C GLY A 146 -24.63 12.96 3.88
N ALA A 147 -25.26 14.15 3.92
CA ALA A 147 -26.16 14.51 5.01
C ALA A 147 -27.50 13.74 4.96
N SER A 148 -27.86 13.22 3.79
CA SER A 148 -29.08 12.45 3.55
C SER A 148 -28.79 10.97 3.32
N ALA A 149 -29.50 10.11 4.05
CA ALA A 149 -29.45 8.65 3.91
C ALA A 149 -30.41 8.11 2.80
N VAL A 150 -30.99 8.99 1.99
CA VAL A 150 -31.95 8.61 0.93
C VAL A 150 -31.33 7.66 -0.12
N LEU A 151 -30.01 7.71 -0.30
CA LEU A 151 -29.28 6.85 -1.25
C LEU A 151 -28.57 5.67 -0.58
N THR A 152 -28.98 5.28 0.63
CA THR A 152 -28.46 4.08 1.28
C THR A 152 -28.95 2.82 0.57
N VAL A 153 -28.07 2.17 -0.18
CA VAL A 153 -28.39 0.95 -0.96
C VAL A 153 -27.37 -0.14 -0.74
N PRO A 154 -27.75 -1.43 -0.74
CA PRO A 154 -26.78 -2.51 -0.60
C PRO A 154 -25.83 -2.56 -1.80
N ARG A 155 -24.65 -3.16 -1.57
CA ARG A 155 -23.79 -3.62 -2.67
C ARG A 155 -24.54 -4.67 -3.49
N ARG A 156 -24.13 -4.85 -4.74
CA ARG A 156 -24.53 -6.00 -5.55
C ARG A 156 -24.16 -7.29 -4.83
N SER A 157 -25.05 -8.28 -4.93
CA SER A 157 -24.82 -9.63 -4.38
C SER A 157 -23.64 -10.35 -5.02
N SER A 158 -23.36 -10.05 -6.29
CA SER A 158 -22.15 -10.48 -6.99
C SER A 158 -21.35 -9.26 -7.47
N PRO A 159 -20.06 -9.16 -7.10
CA PRO A 159 -19.22 -8.06 -7.56
C PRO A 159 -18.87 -8.22 -9.05
N ARG A 160 -18.72 -7.10 -9.75
CA ARG A 160 -18.17 -7.06 -11.11
C ARG A 160 -16.70 -7.46 -11.08
N SER A 161 -16.27 -8.19 -12.10
CA SER A 161 -14.84 -8.47 -12.32
C SER A 161 -14.04 -7.20 -12.62
N SER A 162 -14.69 -6.19 -13.21
CA SER A 162 -14.11 -4.88 -13.48
C SER A 162 -15.18 -3.79 -13.48
N VAL A 163 -14.96 -2.75 -12.68
CA VAL A 163 -15.66 -1.46 -12.74
C VAL A 163 -14.74 -0.49 -13.48
N PRO A 164 -15.22 0.25 -14.49
CA PRO A 164 -14.40 1.22 -15.23
C PRO A 164 -13.82 2.36 -14.38
N THR A 165 -12.70 2.91 -14.83
CA THR A 165 -12.18 4.19 -14.31
C THR A 165 -13.21 5.30 -14.51
N GLY A 166 -13.33 6.19 -13.53
CA GLY A 166 -14.26 7.32 -13.57
C GLY A 166 -15.70 6.95 -13.23
N SER A 167 -16.01 5.68 -12.94
CA SER A 167 -17.36 5.31 -12.51
C SER A 167 -17.73 5.97 -11.19
N VAL A 168 -18.88 6.63 -11.17
CA VAL A 168 -19.51 7.21 -9.97
C VAL A 168 -20.50 6.19 -9.42
N ALA A 169 -20.38 5.84 -8.15
CA ALA A 169 -21.11 4.73 -7.58
C ALA A 169 -21.54 4.97 -6.13
N VAL A 170 -22.55 4.21 -5.67
CA VAL A 170 -23.03 4.20 -4.29
C VAL A 170 -23.08 2.79 -3.72
N ALA A 171 -22.83 2.66 -2.41
CA ALA A 171 -23.00 1.43 -1.64
C ALA A 171 -22.98 1.71 -0.13
N GLY A 172 -23.91 1.09 0.61
CA GLY A 172 -24.20 1.48 1.99
C GLY A 172 -24.54 2.97 2.04
N ASP A 173 -23.98 3.68 3.01
CA ASP A 173 -24.17 5.13 3.19
C ASP A 173 -23.17 5.97 2.38
N TYR A 174 -22.42 5.34 1.46
CA TYR A 174 -21.31 5.96 0.76
C TYR A 174 -21.60 6.20 -0.72
N SER A 175 -21.07 7.31 -1.23
CA SER A 175 -20.78 7.54 -2.64
C SER A 175 -19.27 7.51 -2.87
N ALA A 176 -18.82 7.24 -4.10
CA ALA A 176 -17.40 7.28 -4.47
C ALA A 176 -17.22 7.44 -5.98
N VAL A 177 -15.99 7.76 -6.38
CA VAL A 177 -15.54 7.69 -7.78
C VAL A 177 -14.38 6.71 -7.87
N TYR A 178 -14.46 5.75 -8.79
CA TYR A 178 -13.39 4.80 -9.06
C TYR A 178 -12.23 5.50 -9.79
N PRO A 179 -11.03 5.67 -9.18
CA PRO A 179 -9.91 6.37 -9.83
C PRO A 179 -9.21 5.52 -10.88
N ARG A 180 -9.52 4.22 -10.93
CA ARG A 180 -8.96 3.24 -11.85
C ARG A 180 -9.90 2.05 -12.02
N ALA A 181 -9.69 1.27 -13.08
CA ALA A 181 -10.40 0.02 -13.28
C ALA A 181 -10.06 -1.01 -12.20
N SER A 182 -11.07 -1.59 -11.56
CA SER A 182 -10.91 -2.56 -10.48
C SER A 182 -12.18 -3.40 -10.27
N PRO A 183 -12.09 -4.64 -9.74
CA PRO A 183 -13.28 -5.38 -9.31
C PRO A 183 -14.09 -4.60 -8.27
N GLY A 184 -15.41 -4.71 -8.29
CA GLY A 184 -16.27 -3.94 -7.37
C GLY A 184 -17.73 -4.31 -7.44
N GLY A 185 -18.41 -4.28 -6.29
CA GLY A 185 -19.86 -4.54 -6.17
C GLY A 185 -20.71 -3.31 -5.91
N TRP A 186 -20.18 -2.10 -6.10
CA TRP A 186 -20.96 -0.88 -5.89
C TRP A 186 -21.93 -0.65 -7.04
N GLN A 187 -23.04 0.04 -6.74
CA GLN A 187 -24.07 0.36 -7.72
C GLN A 187 -23.64 1.60 -8.51
N LEU A 188 -23.45 1.46 -9.82
CA LEU A 188 -22.95 2.50 -10.72
C LEU A 188 -24.08 3.46 -11.12
N LEU A 189 -23.93 4.73 -10.76
CA LEU A 189 -24.87 5.81 -11.10
C LEU A 189 -24.52 6.53 -12.40
N GLY A 190 -23.23 6.57 -12.75
CA GLY A 190 -22.74 7.33 -13.89
C GLY A 190 -21.22 7.29 -14.02
N ARG A 191 -20.68 8.26 -14.76
CA ARG A 191 -19.25 8.39 -15.02
C ARG A 191 -18.76 9.84 -15.01
N THR A 192 -17.47 9.99 -14.77
CA THR A 192 -16.75 11.26 -14.82
C THR A 192 -15.35 11.14 -15.43
N ASP A 193 -14.92 12.15 -16.18
CA ASP A 193 -13.56 12.34 -16.69
C ASP A 193 -12.63 13.04 -15.67
N ALA A 194 -13.14 13.35 -14.47
CA ALA A 194 -12.32 13.89 -13.40
C ALA A 194 -11.16 12.92 -13.09
N LEU A 195 -9.92 13.41 -13.18
CA LEU A 195 -8.75 12.63 -12.79
C LEU A 195 -8.61 12.68 -11.27
N LEU A 196 -9.04 11.64 -10.56
CA LEU A 196 -9.01 11.59 -9.09
C LEU A 196 -7.58 11.50 -8.53
N TRP A 197 -6.64 11.00 -9.34
CA TRP A 197 -5.23 10.86 -9.00
C TRP A 197 -4.35 11.34 -10.16
N ASP A 198 -3.47 12.31 -9.90
CA ASP A 198 -2.53 12.84 -10.89
C ASP A 198 -1.22 13.30 -10.25
N LEU A 199 -0.13 12.56 -10.50
CA LEU A 199 1.20 12.85 -9.96
C LEU A 199 1.80 14.17 -10.46
N LYS A 200 1.23 14.82 -11.49
CA LYS A 200 1.68 16.13 -11.98
C LYS A 200 1.17 17.29 -11.14
N ARG A 201 0.18 17.07 -10.27
CA ARG A 201 -0.33 18.09 -9.35
C ARG A 201 0.59 18.24 -8.15
N SER A 202 0.59 19.43 -7.55
CA SER A 202 1.22 19.65 -6.24
C SER A 202 0.63 18.73 -5.16
N GLN A 203 -0.64 18.38 -5.31
CA GLN A 203 -1.36 17.40 -4.49
C GLN A 203 -1.95 16.34 -5.44
N PRO A 204 -1.45 15.10 -5.41
CA PRO A 204 -1.87 14.10 -6.39
C PRO A 204 -3.36 13.76 -6.34
N ALA A 205 -3.91 13.58 -5.14
CA ALA A 205 -5.33 13.33 -4.93
C ALA A 205 -6.15 14.60 -5.19
N LEU A 206 -7.18 14.49 -6.02
CA LEU A 206 -8.14 15.57 -6.28
C LEU A 206 -9.03 15.86 -5.07
N ILE A 207 -9.37 14.81 -4.32
CA ILE A 207 -10.21 14.86 -3.13
C ILE A 207 -9.38 14.34 -1.97
N ARG A 208 -9.42 15.03 -0.83
CA ARG A 208 -8.72 14.65 0.40
C ARG A 208 -9.70 14.35 1.52
N PRO A 209 -9.31 13.54 2.52
CA PRO A 209 -10.10 13.41 3.74
C PRO A 209 -10.44 14.79 4.32
N GLY A 210 -11.71 15.02 4.61
CA GLY A 210 -12.27 16.29 5.08
C GLY A 210 -12.78 17.25 3.99
N ASP A 211 -12.46 17.04 2.71
CA ASP A 211 -12.98 17.89 1.63
C ASP A 211 -14.50 17.72 1.45
N ARG A 212 -15.15 18.77 0.93
CA ARG A 212 -16.55 18.71 0.50
C ARG A 212 -16.61 18.45 -0.99
N VAL A 213 -17.48 17.53 -1.40
CA VAL A 213 -17.68 17.15 -2.79
C VAL A 213 -19.12 17.43 -3.17
N ARG A 214 -19.31 18.11 -4.31
CA ARG A 214 -20.64 18.29 -4.92
C ARG A 214 -20.64 17.76 -6.35
N PHE A 215 -21.51 16.80 -6.61
CA PHE A 215 -21.72 16.30 -7.95
C PHE A 215 -22.63 17.23 -8.75
N ARG A 216 -22.34 17.39 -10.05
CA ARG A 216 -23.16 18.17 -10.97
C ARG A 216 -23.52 17.30 -12.16
N ALA A 217 -24.82 17.09 -12.37
CA ALA A 217 -25.31 16.39 -13.55
C ALA A 217 -25.01 17.20 -14.82
N VAL A 218 -24.33 16.58 -15.78
CA VAL A 218 -24.06 17.13 -17.12
C VAL A 218 -24.53 16.14 -18.19
N ARG A 219 -24.91 16.64 -19.37
CA ARG A 219 -25.37 15.79 -20.48
C ARG A 219 -24.23 15.12 -21.23
N GLU A 220 -23.11 15.83 -21.31
CA GLU A 220 -21.89 15.40 -21.98
C GLU A 220 -20.72 15.97 -21.20
N GLN A 221 -19.61 15.23 -21.16
CA GLN A 221 -18.36 15.75 -20.65
C GLN A 221 -17.57 16.28 -21.83
N VAL A 222 -17.35 17.58 -21.85
CA VAL A 222 -16.35 18.15 -22.74
C VAL A 222 -15.03 18.00 -22.01
N ALA A 223 -14.18 17.08 -22.48
CA ALA A 223 -12.79 17.12 -22.11
C ALA A 223 -12.28 18.51 -22.51
N ALA A 224 -12.02 19.38 -21.53
CA ALA A 224 -11.18 20.53 -21.77
C ALA A 224 -9.79 19.96 -22.06
N ALA A 225 -9.56 19.56 -23.30
CA ALA A 225 -8.24 19.46 -23.86
C ALA A 225 -7.63 20.85 -23.63
N GLY A 226 -6.73 20.96 -22.65
CA GLY A 226 -5.80 22.08 -22.65
C GLY A 226 -5.19 22.11 -24.05
N VAL A 227 -5.53 23.16 -24.80
CA VAL A 227 -5.10 23.49 -26.16
C VAL A 227 -4.15 22.46 -26.79
N LEU A 228 -4.70 21.57 -27.63
CA LEU A 228 -3.93 20.79 -28.59
C LEU A 228 -4.56 20.98 -29.98
N VAL A 229 -3.74 21.48 -30.90
CA VAL A 229 -4.02 21.57 -32.36
C VAL A 229 -3.77 20.17 -32.96
N PRO A 230 -4.51 19.71 -33.99
CA PRO A 230 -5.12 18.37 -34.00
C PRO A 230 -4.28 17.20 -34.53
N GLU A 231 -4.59 16.03 -33.92
CA GLU A 231 -4.91 14.69 -34.46
C GLU A 231 -4.27 14.15 -35.75
N THR A 232 -3.82 12.88 -35.68
CA THR A 232 -4.58 11.74 -36.25
C THR A 232 -4.31 10.43 -35.49
N ALA A 233 -5.37 9.66 -35.27
CA ALA A 233 -5.43 8.36 -34.60
C ALA A 233 -4.86 7.19 -35.45
N VAL A 234 -4.54 6.05 -34.81
CA VAL A 234 -5.02 4.66 -35.12
C VAL A 234 -4.31 3.61 -34.22
N ALA A 235 -5.04 2.52 -33.97
CA ALA A 235 -4.88 1.41 -33.01
C ALA A 235 -3.73 0.39 -33.24
N VAL A 236 -3.55 -0.43 -32.18
CA VAL A 236 -2.92 -1.76 -32.01
C VAL A 236 -2.38 -2.49 -33.27
N GLY A 237 -1.12 -2.94 -33.21
CA GLY A 237 -0.60 -4.07 -34.03
C GLY A 237 0.87 -3.95 -34.49
N THR A 238 1.66 -4.96 -34.15
CA THR A 238 3.13 -5.20 -34.30
C THR A 238 3.68 -5.19 -35.77
N PRO A 239 4.99 -5.45 -36.03
CA PRO A 239 6.17 -4.56 -36.10
C PRO A 239 6.76 -4.37 -37.53
N ALA A 240 7.56 -3.31 -37.76
CA ALA A 240 8.84 -3.30 -38.53
C ALA A 240 9.19 -1.94 -39.19
N ALA A 241 10.49 -1.60 -39.08
CA ALA A 241 11.36 -0.85 -39.99
C ALA A 241 11.11 0.64 -40.35
N ALA A 242 12.02 1.46 -39.78
CA ALA A 242 12.80 2.55 -40.40
C ALA A 242 12.08 3.70 -41.13
N ALA A 243 12.07 4.88 -40.51
CA ALA A 243 12.55 6.14 -41.10
C ALA A 243 12.81 7.19 -39.99
N THR A 244 14.00 7.77 -40.03
CA THR A 244 14.56 8.80 -39.13
C THR A 244 13.92 10.18 -39.32
N PRO A 245 13.88 11.03 -38.28
CA PRO A 245 14.05 12.47 -38.44
C PRO A 245 15.45 12.90 -37.99
N ASP A 246 16.10 13.64 -38.87
CA ASP A 246 17.47 14.11 -38.75
C ASP A 246 17.56 15.40 -37.89
N VAL A 247 18.46 15.26 -36.93
CA VAL A 247 19.26 16.15 -36.09
C VAL A 247 19.48 17.61 -36.56
N ALA A 248 19.41 18.54 -35.60
CA ALA A 248 20.44 19.58 -35.35
C ALA A 248 20.12 20.33 -34.03
N ALA A 249 21.01 20.62 -33.07
CA ALA A 249 22.39 20.26 -32.74
C ALA A 249 22.67 20.94 -31.36
N THR A 250 23.54 20.58 -30.42
CA THR A 250 24.41 19.42 -30.13
C THR A 250 25.01 19.76 -28.76
N ALA A 251 24.54 19.13 -27.69
CA ALA A 251 25.41 18.76 -26.59
C ALA A 251 25.86 17.32 -26.90
N ALA A 252 27.17 17.04 -26.88
CA ALA A 252 27.67 15.71 -27.17
C ALA A 252 26.92 14.66 -26.32
N PRO A 253 26.49 13.52 -26.88
CA PRO A 253 25.87 12.48 -26.07
C PRO A 253 26.92 12.00 -25.08
N THR A 254 26.72 12.30 -23.80
CA THR A 254 27.47 11.64 -22.73
C THR A 254 27.35 10.14 -22.97
N PRO A 255 28.46 9.37 -23.04
CA PRO A 255 28.37 7.93 -23.23
C PRO A 255 27.41 7.36 -22.19
N ALA A 256 26.51 6.47 -22.59
CA ALA A 256 25.49 5.93 -21.71
C ALA A 256 26.15 5.27 -20.49
N THR A 257 26.19 5.95 -19.36
CA THR A 257 26.71 5.42 -18.10
C THR A 257 25.62 4.60 -17.41
N GLY A 258 25.91 3.35 -17.03
CA GLY A 258 25.00 2.51 -16.24
C GLY A 258 24.91 1.07 -16.75
N ILE A 259 23.71 0.50 -16.70
CA ILE A 259 23.42 -0.87 -17.12
C ILE A 259 22.30 -0.91 -18.15
N ARG A 260 22.33 -1.93 -19.02
CA ARG A 260 21.23 -2.27 -19.91
C ARG A 260 20.64 -3.61 -19.49
N VAL A 261 19.32 -3.67 -19.34
CA VAL A 261 18.58 -4.89 -19.09
C VAL A 261 18.53 -5.71 -20.38
N LEU A 262 19.05 -6.93 -20.37
CA LEU A 262 18.88 -7.89 -21.46
C LEU A 262 17.63 -8.73 -21.24
N SER A 263 17.47 -9.25 -20.02
CA SER A 263 16.31 -10.01 -19.56
C SER A 263 15.92 -9.51 -18.18
N PRO A 264 14.67 -9.11 -17.93
CA PRO A 264 14.23 -8.69 -16.60
C PRO A 264 14.02 -9.87 -15.63
N GLY A 265 14.16 -11.12 -16.09
CA GLY A 265 13.82 -12.31 -15.30
C GLY A 265 12.31 -12.44 -15.09
N ALA A 266 11.92 -13.26 -14.11
CA ALA A 266 10.50 -13.50 -13.82
C ALA A 266 9.79 -12.23 -13.31
N GLN A 267 10.45 -11.50 -12.40
CA GLN A 267 9.99 -10.20 -11.92
C GLN A 267 11.17 -9.42 -11.32
N THR A 268 11.50 -8.25 -11.89
CA THR A 268 12.48 -7.32 -11.31
C THR A 268 11.87 -5.93 -11.18
N THR A 269 12.01 -5.33 -10.00
CA THR A 269 11.51 -3.98 -9.70
C THR A 269 12.60 -3.14 -9.03
N VAL A 270 12.52 -1.82 -9.18
CA VAL A 270 13.34 -0.91 -8.39
C VAL A 270 12.67 -0.72 -7.03
N GLN A 271 13.45 -0.89 -5.97
CA GLN A 271 12.99 -0.79 -4.58
C GLN A 271 13.98 0.00 -3.73
N ASP A 272 13.46 0.96 -2.94
CA ASP A 272 14.12 1.48 -1.75
C ASP A 272 13.38 0.99 -0.49
N LEU A 273 13.40 1.78 0.60
CA LEU A 273 12.67 1.45 1.82
C LEU A 273 11.18 1.82 1.78
N GLY A 274 10.68 2.40 0.68
CA GLY A 274 9.27 2.71 0.48
C GLY A 274 8.89 4.15 0.82
N ARG A 275 7.58 4.38 0.84
CA ARG A 275 6.87 5.68 0.79
C ARG A 275 5.82 5.84 1.89
N PRO A 276 6.20 5.78 3.17
CA PRO A 276 5.23 5.97 4.25
C PRO A 276 4.65 7.40 4.25
N GLY A 277 3.49 7.59 4.89
CA GLY A 277 2.89 8.91 5.12
C GLY A 277 1.84 9.32 4.08
N TYR A 278 1.36 8.38 3.27
CA TYR A 278 0.35 8.60 2.24
C TYR A 278 -0.81 7.59 2.31
N ALA A 279 -0.93 6.83 3.41
CA ALA A 279 -1.97 5.82 3.56
C ALA A 279 -3.39 6.44 3.52
N ASP A 280 -3.55 7.64 4.08
CA ASP A 280 -4.78 8.44 4.06
C ASP A 280 -5.30 8.77 2.64
N GLN A 281 -4.42 8.69 1.64
CA GLN A 281 -4.71 8.90 0.23
C GLN A 281 -4.83 7.60 -0.58
N GLY A 282 -4.78 6.44 0.07
CA GLY A 282 -4.84 5.14 -0.59
C GLY A 282 -3.49 4.62 -1.11
N VAL A 283 -2.38 5.28 -0.78
CA VAL A 283 -1.03 4.89 -1.25
C VAL A 283 -0.34 4.01 -0.21
N THR A 284 0.02 2.80 -0.62
CA THR A 284 0.76 1.89 0.27
C THR A 284 2.25 2.26 0.32
N ALA A 285 2.90 1.96 1.44
CA ALA A 285 4.30 2.30 1.63
C ALA A 285 5.24 1.49 0.72
N SER A 286 4.87 0.30 0.26
CA SER A 286 5.72 -0.54 -0.60
C SER A 286 7.15 -0.69 -0.02
N GLY A 287 8.18 -0.69 -0.87
CA GLY A 287 9.56 -0.94 -0.45
C GLY A 287 10.02 -2.37 -0.68
N ALA A 288 11.29 -2.62 -0.39
CA ALA A 288 11.82 -3.97 -0.34
C ALA A 288 11.04 -4.86 0.63
N LEU A 289 10.83 -6.10 0.21
CA LEU A 289 10.21 -7.11 1.04
C LEU A 289 11.15 -7.65 2.10
N ASP A 290 12.40 -7.94 1.74
CA ASP A 290 13.49 -8.25 2.65
C ASP A 290 14.37 -7.00 2.79
N ARG A 291 14.03 -6.19 3.79
CA ARG A 291 14.67 -4.89 4.05
C ARG A 291 16.09 -5.12 4.58
N GLY A 292 16.34 -6.22 5.28
CA GLY A 292 17.66 -6.65 5.71
C GLY A 292 18.61 -6.85 4.53
N ALA A 293 18.21 -7.64 3.54
CA ALA A 293 19.01 -7.88 2.33
C ALA A 293 19.25 -6.60 1.53
N LEU A 294 18.22 -5.77 1.29
CA LEU A 294 18.41 -4.48 0.63
C LEU A 294 19.48 -3.63 1.32
N ARG A 295 19.41 -3.52 2.66
CA ARG A 295 20.37 -2.71 3.42
C ARG A 295 21.77 -3.29 3.36
N ARG A 296 21.93 -4.62 3.44
CA ARG A 296 23.24 -5.29 3.27
C ARG A 296 23.83 -5.02 1.91
N ALA A 297 23.05 -5.20 0.83
CA ALA A 297 23.51 -4.94 -0.54
C ALA A 297 24.06 -3.53 -0.71
N ASN A 298 23.32 -2.53 -0.18
CA ASN A 298 23.74 -1.14 -0.21
C ASN A 298 25.01 -0.87 0.60
N ARG A 299 25.08 -1.37 1.84
CA ARG A 299 26.26 -1.15 2.69
C ARG A 299 27.52 -1.74 2.07
N VAL A 300 27.44 -2.96 1.52
CA VAL A 300 28.59 -3.63 0.89
C VAL A 300 29.20 -2.79 -0.24
N VAL A 301 28.39 -2.12 -1.05
CA VAL A 301 28.90 -1.25 -2.15
C VAL A 301 29.22 0.19 -1.73
N GLY A 302 29.03 0.53 -0.45
CA GLY A 302 29.29 1.86 0.11
C GLY A 302 28.18 2.88 -0.11
N ASN A 303 26.94 2.43 -0.29
CA ASN A 303 25.75 3.28 -0.39
C ASN A 303 25.14 3.55 0.99
N PRO A 304 24.34 4.62 1.13
CA PRO A 304 23.36 4.69 2.22
C PRO A 304 22.49 3.43 2.22
N ALA A 305 22.21 2.88 3.40
CA ALA A 305 21.43 1.65 3.54
C ALA A 305 19.99 1.76 2.97
N THR A 306 19.54 2.99 2.70
CA THR A 306 18.22 3.32 2.16
C THR A 306 18.19 3.48 0.64
N ALA A 307 19.33 3.40 -0.06
CA ALA A 307 19.39 3.66 -1.49
C ALA A 307 18.59 2.63 -2.31
N ALA A 308 18.12 3.05 -3.49
CA ALA A 308 17.35 2.20 -4.38
C ALA A 308 18.23 1.10 -5.01
N VAL A 309 17.70 -0.12 -5.04
CA VAL A 309 18.33 -1.33 -5.59
C VAL A 309 17.35 -2.04 -6.52
N LEU A 310 17.83 -3.05 -7.25
CA LEU A 310 16.94 -3.98 -7.95
C LEU A 310 16.54 -5.12 -7.01
N GLU A 311 15.24 -5.32 -6.80
CA GLU A 311 14.68 -6.54 -6.21
C GLU A 311 14.29 -7.48 -7.36
N ASN A 312 14.94 -8.66 -7.44
CA ASN A 312 14.64 -9.70 -8.42
C ASN A 312 14.08 -10.95 -7.72
N ALA A 313 12.91 -11.39 -8.16
CA ALA A 313 12.30 -12.64 -7.72
C ALA A 313 12.57 -13.76 -8.73
N LEU A 314 12.88 -14.97 -8.22
CA LEU A 314 13.06 -16.21 -8.98
C LEU A 314 14.24 -16.24 -9.97
N GLY A 315 15.14 -15.25 -9.97
CA GLY A 315 16.30 -15.21 -10.85
C GLY A 315 15.98 -14.77 -12.28
N GLY A 316 16.84 -15.15 -13.22
CA GLY A 316 16.66 -14.92 -14.66
C GLY A 316 16.96 -13.49 -15.13
N LEU A 317 17.36 -12.60 -14.22
CA LEU A 317 17.82 -11.25 -14.53
C LEU A 317 19.17 -11.33 -15.25
N SER A 318 19.28 -10.65 -16.40
CA SER A 318 20.53 -10.49 -17.14
C SER A 318 20.74 -9.04 -17.55
N LEU A 319 21.93 -8.50 -17.28
CA LEU A 319 22.27 -7.08 -17.42
C LEU A 319 23.65 -6.93 -18.05
N THR A 320 23.80 -6.01 -19.00
CA THR A 320 25.11 -5.61 -19.55
C THR A 320 25.56 -4.28 -18.97
N ALA A 321 26.80 -4.20 -18.50
CA ALA A 321 27.41 -2.94 -18.08
C ALA A 321 27.73 -2.06 -19.29
N LEU A 322 27.25 -0.82 -19.29
CA LEU A 322 27.57 0.19 -20.30
C LEU A 322 28.80 1.03 -19.90
N ALA A 323 29.12 1.04 -18.61
CA ALA A 323 30.35 1.56 -18.02
C ALA A 323 30.74 0.65 -16.85
N ASP A 324 31.99 0.71 -16.40
CA ASP A 324 32.45 -0.07 -15.24
C ASP A 324 31.56 0.18 -14.01
N GLN A 325 31.13 -0.91 -13.37
CA GLN A 325 30.26 -0.90 -12.20
C GLN A 325 30.92 -1.62 -11.02
N VAL A 326 30.64 -1.13 -9.81
CA VAL A 326 30.80 -1.89 -8.56
C VAL A 326 29.41 -2.25 -8.07
N LEU A 327 29.17 -3.54 -7.83
CA LEU A 327 27.87 -4.04 -7.43
C LEU A 327 27.97 -5.09 -6.32
N ALA A 328 26.84 -5.42 -5.70
CA ALA A 328 26.70 -6.57 -4.81
C ALA A 328 25.30 -7.17 -4.96
N VAL A 329 25.22 -8.50 -4.83
CA VAL A 329 23.93 -9.22 -4.78
C VAL A 329 23.81 -9.91 -3.43
N THR A 330 22.68 -9.71 -2.76
CA THR A 330 22.35 -10.34 -1.47
C THR A 330 20.95 -10.97 -1.52
N GLY A 331 20.53 -11.63 -0.44
CA GLY A 331 19.19 -12.20 -0.33
C GLY A 331 19.18 -13.68 -0.72
N ALA A 332 18.27 -14.09 -1.62
CA ALA A 332 18.16 -15.47 -2.08
C ALA A 332 19.49 -15.99 -2.66
N VAL A 333 19.86 -17.20 -2.27
CA VAL A 333 21.12 -17.84 -2.66
C VAL A 333 21.01 -18.36 -4.08
N LEU A 334 21.72 -17.74 -5.02
CA LEU A 334 21.68 -18.08 -6.44
C LEU A 334 23.08 -17.96 -7.08
N PRO A 335 23.35 -18.67 -8.19
CA PRO A 335 24.61 -18.53 -8.90
C PRO A 335 24.63 -17.21 -9.69
N LEU A 336 25.77 -16.53 -9.64
CA LEU A 336 26.05 -15.30 -10.39
C LEU A 336 27.13 -15.58 -11.42
N THR A 337 26.85 -15.33 -12.69
CA THR A 337 27.82 -15.55 -13.78
C THR A 337 28.03 -14.28 -14.57
N VAL A 338 29.29 -13.94 -14.82
CA VAL A 338 29.67 -12.86 -15.74
C VAL A 338 30.21 -13.45 -17.03
N THR A 339 29.67 -13.00 -18.16
CA THR A 339 30.15 -13.32 -19.51
C THR A 339 30.80 -12.09 -20.13
N ASP A 340 32.02 -12.24 -20.65
CA ASP A 340 32.70 -11.17 -21.40
C ASP A 340 32.33 -11.18 -22.91
N ALA A 341 32.85 -10.21 -23.66
CA ALA A 341 32.56 -10.06 -25.09
C ALA A 341 33.05 -11.22 -25.97
N VAL A 342 33.98 -12.05 -25.48
CA VAL A 342 34.53 -13.23 -26.18
C VAL A 342 33.85 -14.52 -25.70
N GLY A 343 32.85 -14.42 -24.82
CA GLY A 343 32.08 -15.55 -24.30
C GLY A 343 32.74 -16.30 -23.15
N ARG A 344 33.77 -15.74 -22.50
CA ARG A 344 34.35 -16.37 -21.30
C ARG A 344 33.47 -16.09 -20.09
N HIS A 345 33.35 -17.09 -19.22
CA HIS A 345 32.54 -17.02 -18.01
C HIS A 345 33.39 -16.97 -16.75
N ARG A 346 32.97 -16.18 -15.77
CA ARG A 346 33.45 -16.25 -14.38
C ARG A 346 32.28 -16.21 -13.41
N GLU A 347 32.41 -16.89 -12.27
CA GLU A 347 31.44 -16.80 -11.19
C GLU A 347 31.73 -15.59 -10.29
N LEU A 348 30.69 -14.97 -9.75
CA LEU A 348 30.82 -13.93 -8.72
C LEU A 348 30.32 -14.44 -7.37
N PRO A 349 30.98 -14.06 -6.27
CA PRO A 349 30.43 -14.30 -4.93
C PRO A 349 29.17 -13.44 -4.70
N MET A 350 28.24 -13.99 -3.92
CA MET A 350 27.18 -13.22 -3.27
C MET A 350 27.76 -12.43 -2.08
N ASP A 351 26.97 -11.48 -1.57
CA ASP A 351 27.21 -10.72 -0.33
C ASP A 351 28.56 -9.97 -0.28
N SER A 352 29.18 -9.74 -1.45
CA SER A 352 30.48 -9.11 -1.60
C SER A 352 30.45 -8.04 -2.69
N ALA A 353 31.25 -6.98 -2.52
CA ALA A 353 31.43 -5.96 -3.56
C ALA A 353 32.29 -6.53 -4.69
N VAL A 354 31.78 -6.48 -5.92
CA VAL A 354 32.40 -7.07 -7.10
C VAL A 354 32.37 -6.10 -8.27
N SER A 355 33.35 -6.22 -9.17
CA SER A 355 33.44 -5.38 -10.37
C SER A 355 32.79 -6.06 -11.59
N LEU A 356 31.98 -5.29 -12.31
CA LEU A 356 31.43 -5.64 -13.62
C LEU A 356 31.91 -4.59 -14.63
N PHE A 357 32.84 -4.98 -15.50
CA PHE A 357 33.45 -4.05 -16.45
C PHE A 357 32.55 -3.77 -17.65
N ALA A 358 32.74 -2.63 -18.30
CA ALA A 358 32.01 -2.24 -19.49
C ALA A 358 32.01 -3.37 -20.55
N GLY A 359 30.84 -3.63 -21.13
CA GLY A 359 30.61 -4.70 -22.09
C GLY A 359 30.38 -6.09 -21.48
N GLN A 360 30.65 -6.30 -20.19
CA GLN A 360 30.37 -7.57 -19.53
C GLN A 360 28.89 -7.71 -19.17
N THR A 361 28.41 -8.94 -19.23
CA THR A 361 27.03 -9.29 -18.91
C THR A 361 26.98 -10.11 -17.63
N LEU A 362 26.24 -9.62 -16.63
CA LEU A 362 25.89 -10.36 -15.42
C LEU A 362 24.58 -11.11 -15.64
N SER A 363 24.55 -12.39 -15.27
CA SER A 363 23.35 -13.22 -15.26
C SER A 363 23.13 -13.84 -13.88
N LEU A 364 21.91 -13.71 -13.38
CA LEU A 364 21.43 -14.33 -12.13
C LEU A 364 20.70 -15.63 -12.48
N GLY A 365 21.21 -16.76 -12.01
CA GLY A 365 20.55 -18.06 -12.20
C GLY A 365 19.35 -18.27 -11.26
N ALA A 366 18.80 -19.48 -11.28
CA ALA A 366 17.69 -19.86 -10.41
C ALA A 366 18.12 -19.91 -8.93
N PRO A 367 17.32 -19.39 -7.99
CA PRO A 367 17.58 -19.52 -6.56
C PRO A 367 17.61 -20.97 -6.09
N ARG A 368 18.63 -21.31 -5.29
CA ARG A 368 18.76 -22.58 -4.56
C ARG A 368 18.08 -22.53 -3.19
N SER A 369 17.98 -21.34 -2.61
CA SER A 369 17.30 -21.08 -1.35
C SER A 369 16.80 -19.63 -1.32
N GLY A 370 15.61 -19.41 -0.77
CA GLY A 370 14.94 -18.11 -0.83
C GLY A 370 14.29 -17.83 -2.20
N VAL A 371 13.70 -16.64 -2.34
CA VAL A 371 12.97 -16.22 -3.55
C VAL A 371 13.51 -14.91 -4.12
N ARG A 372 13.94 -13.99 -3.27
CA ARG A 372 14.22 -12.60 -3.65
C ARG A 372 15.68 -12.24 -3.43
N SER A 373 16.34 -11.80 -4.48
CA SER A 373 17.69 -11.25 -4.45
C SER A 373 17.67 -9.74 -4.64
N TYR A 374 18.67 -9.06 -4.08
CA TYR A 374 18.79 -7.61 -4.10
C TYR A 374 20.13 -7.24 -4.70
N LEU A 375 20.10 -6.59 -5.86
CA LEU A 375 21.27 -6.13 -6.60
C LEU A 375 21.43 -4.63 -6.43
N ALA A 376 22.45 -4.25 -5.65
CA ALA A 376 22.85 -2.86 -5.44
C ALA A 376 24.01 -2.50 -6.38
N PHE A 377 23.95 -1.29 -6.92
CA PHE A 377 25.06 -0.66 -7.64
C PHE A 377 25.61 0.47 -6.80
N ARG A 378 26.92 0.63 -6.75
CA ARG A 378 27.58 1.74 -6.07
C ARG A 378 27.07 3.08 -6.63
N GLY A 379 26.69 3.98 -5.72
CA GLY A 379 25.98 5.22 -6.02
C GLY A 379 24.45 5.11 -5.89
N GLY A 380 23.88 3.94 -6.17
CA GLY A 380 22.44 3.71 -6.19
C GLY A 380 21.81 4.01 -7.55
N ILE A 381 20.59 3.52 -7.77
CA ILE A 381 19.90 3.63 -9.06
C ILE A 381 19.30 5.03 -9.23
N ASP A 382 19.60 5.65 -10.37
CA ASP A 382 19.09 6.97 -10.76
C ASP A 382 17.75 6.85 -11.49
N VAL A 383 16.68 6.75 -10.70
CA VAL A 383 15.29 6.92 -11.15
C VAL A 383 14.64 8.03 -10.34
N ASP A 384 13.67 8.73 -10.94
CA ASP A 384 12.98 9.82 -10.24
C ASP A 384 12.18 9.30 -9.04
N PRO A 385 12.26 9.96 -7.87
CA PRO A 385 11.40 9.62 -6.76
C PRO A 385 9.98 10.10 -7.06
N VAL A 386 9.03 9.19 -6.97
CA VAL A 386 7.59 9.51 -6.93
C VAL A 386 7.24 9.61 -5.46
N LEU A 387 6.50 10.62 -4.97
CA LEU A 387 6.11 10.72 -3.53
C LEU A 387 7.26 10.41 -2.54
N GLY A 388 8.44 10.98 -2.78
CA GLY A 388 9.61 10.83 -1.91
C GLY A 388 10.36 9.48 -1.98
N SER A 389 9.96 8.53 -2.83
CA SER A 389 10.59 7.20 -2.92
C SER A 389 10.68 6.67 -4.35
N ARG A 390 11.64 5.80 -4.59
CA ARG A 390 11.94 5.12 -5.85
C ARG A 390 11.34 3.71 -5.93
N SER A 391 10.57 3.29 -4.92
CA SER A 391 9.95 1.99 -4.89
C SER A 391 8.80 1.84 -5.86
N THR A 392 8.71 0.65 -6.46
CA THR A 392 7.60 0.23 -7.30
C THR A 392 6.52 -0.44 -6.44
N ASP A 393 5.33 0.15 -6.39
CA ASP A 393 4.13 -0.48 -5.84
C ASP A 393 3.39 -1.23 -6.95
N THR A 394 3.41 -2.56 -6.88
CA THR A 394 2.80 -3.40 -7.91
C THR A 394 1.27 -3.45 -7.85
N LEU A 395 0.67 -3.11 -6.71
CA LEU A 395 -0.78 -3.04 -6.57
C LEU A 395 -1.29 -1.75 -7.22
N SER A 396 -0.71 -0.60 -6.87
CA SER A 396 -1.17 0.70 -7.35
C SER A 396 -0.57 1.16 -8.69
N GLY A 397 0.58 0.61 -9.07
CA GLY A 397 1.35 1.08 -10.24
C GLY A 397 2.14 2.36 -9.97
N ILE A 398 2.28 2.79 -8.71
CA ILE A 398 3.08 3.97 -8.33
C ILE A 398 4.58 3.62 -8.33
N GLY A 399 5.40 4.53 -8.86
CA GLY A 399 6.85 4.39 -8.91
C GLY A 399 7.36 4.12 -10.33
N PRO A 400 8.62 3.64 -10.46
CA PRO A 400 9.21 3.34 -11.75
C PRO A 400 8.42 2.29 -12.53
N ALA A 401 8.45 2.39 -13.87
CA ALA A 401 7.83 1.40 -14.74
C ALA A 401 8.50 0.02 -14.58
N PRO A 402 7.77 -1.09 -14.81
CA PRO A 402 8.35 -2.43 -14.85
C PRO A 402 9.52 -2.50 -15.83
N LEU A 403 10.62 -3.15 -15.43
CA LEU A 403 11.78 -3.29 -16.29
C LEU A 403 11.48 -4.22 -17.47
N THR A 404 11.91 -3.81 -18.65
CA THR A 404 11.80 -4.60 -19.89
C THR A 404 13.16 -4.76 -20.55
N SER A 405 13.28 -5.72 -21.47
CA SER A 405 14.48 -5.85 -22.29
C SER A 405 14.77 -4.54 -23.01
N GLY A 406 16.02 -4.09 -22.99
CA GLY A 406 16.47 -2.82 -23.54
C GLY A 406 16.37 -1.64 -22.58
N THR A 407 15.73 -1.77 -21.41
CA THR A 407 15.71 -0.71 -20.39
C THR A 407 17.14 -0.35 -19.98
N VAL A 408 17.47 0.93 -19.98
CA VAL A 408 18.77 1.44 -19.52
C VAL A 408 18.57 2.12 -18.17
N LEU A 409 19.29 1.65 -17.15
CA LEU A 409 19.28 2.25 -15.82
C LEU A 409 20.60 2.97 -15.59
N ARG A 410 20.52 4.24 -15.19
CA ARG A 410 21.67 5.04 -14.78
C ARG A 410 21.96 4.83 -13.30
N MET A 411 23.20 5.06 -12.91
CA MET A 411 23.61 5.08 -11.51
C MET A 411 23.91 6.50 -11.08
N LEU A 412 23.51 6.84 -9.86
CA LEU A 412 23.92 8.09 -9.22
C LEU A 412 25.42 8.08 -8.96
N PRO A 413 26.09 9.24 -8.87
CA PRO A 413 27.47 9.29 -8.43
C PRO A 413 27.58 8.81 -6.97
N PRO A 414 28.62 8.02 -6.61
CA PRO A 414 28.85 7.66 -5.22
C PRO A 414 29.17 8.88 -4.37
N ALA A 415 28.75 8.86 -3.10
CA ALA A 415 29.07 9.91 -2.16
C ALA A 415 30.60 10.09 -2.03
N PRO A 416 31.11 11.33 -2.02
CA PRO A 416 32.54 11.59 -1.84
C PRO A 416 33.08 10.92 -0.58
N GLY A 417 34.21 10.22 -0.70
CA GLY A 417 34.85 9.54 0.42
C GLY A 417 34.17 8.24 0.89
N SER A 418 33.07 7.79 0.25
CA SER A 418 32.51 6.48 0.58
C SER A 418 33.43 5.36 0.09
N ALA A 419 33.52 4.28 0.86
CA ALA A 419 34.29 3.09 0.50
C ALA A 419 33.36 1.87 0.40
N VAL A 420 33.80 0.82 -0.30
CA VAL A 420 33.14 -0.48 -0.20
C VAL A 420 33.41 -1.09 1.17
N HIS A 421 32.50 -1.93 1.65
CA HIS A 421 32.61 -2.58 2.96
C HIS A 421 32.93 -4.06 2.81
N HIS A 422 33.40 -4.67 3.89
CA HIS A 422 33.59 -6.12 3.95
C HIS A 422 32.25 -6.86 3.80
N PRO A 423 32.26 -8.08 3.26
CA PRO A 423 31.08 -8.94 3.22
C PRO A 423 30.44 -9.08 4.60
N GLU A 424 29.12 -8.98 4.64
CA GLU A 424 28.33 -9.20 5.85
C GLU A 424 27.77 -10.62 5.85
N THR A 425 27.75 -11.27 7.01
CA THR A 425 27.16 -12.61 7.14
C THR A 425 25.66 -12.55 6.84
N PRO A 426 25.16 -13.30 5.83
CA PRO A 426 23.73 -13.36 5.56
C PRO A 426 23.00 -14.10 6.68
N PRO A 427 21.68 -13.84 6.88
CA PRO A 427 20.87 -14.63 7.80
C PRO A 427 20.79 -16.09 7.33
N PRO A 428 20.48 -17.03 8.23
CA PRO A 428 20.27 -18.41 7.86
C PRO A 428 19.14 -18.53 6.83
N ALA A 429 19.25 -19.53 5.96
CA ALA A 429 18.19 -19.90 5.03
C ALA A 429 16.88 -20.24 5.79
N PRO A 430 15.71 -20.06 5.16
CA PRO A 430 14.45 -20.52 5.72
C PRO A 430 14.53 -22.01 6.07
N ALA A 431 14.05 -22.37 7.26
CA ALA A 431 13.95 -23.76 7.67
C ALA A 431 12.87 -24.49 6.86
N GLU A 432 12.88 -25.82 6.91
CA GLU A 432 11.88 -26.67 6.23
C GLU A 432 10.44 -26.30 6.60
N VAL A 433 10.22 -25.98 7.88
CA VAL A 433 9.02 -25.30 8.38
C VAL A 433 9.49 -23.99 9.00
N THR A 434 9.12 -22.88 8.37
CA THR A 434 9.48 -21.55 8.85
C THR A 434 8.53 -21.10 9.95
N VAL A 435 9.07 -20.72 11.10
CA VAL A 435 8.28 -20.17 12.21
C VAL A 435 8.21 -18.65 12.07
N LEU A 436 7.00 -18.09 12.03
CA LEU A 436 6.75 -16.66 12.04
C LEU A 436 6.01 -16.29 13.32
N ARG A 437 6.55 -15.37 14.11
CA ARG A 437 5.89 -14.87 15.31
C ARG A 437 4.87 -13.81 14.94
N PHE A 438 3.75 -13.80 15.64
CA PHE A 438 2.69 -12.82 15.39
C PHE A 438 2.01 -12.36 16.68
N VAL A 439 1.54 -11.13 16.68
CA VAL A 439 0.67 -10.59 17.72
C VAL A 439 -0.79 -10.89 17.34
N PRO A 440 -1.58 -11.58 18.18
CA PRO A 440 -3.00 -11.81 17.90
C PRO A 440 -3.80 -10.51 17.78
N GLY A 441 -4.80 -10.51 16.89
CA GLY A 441 -5.64 -9.35 16.62
C GLY A 441 -5.19 -8.51 15.42
N PRO A 442 -5.89 -7.39 15.13
CA PRO A 442 -6.88 -6.71 15.97
C PRO A 442 -8.28 -7.34 16.00
N ARG A 443 -8.56 -8.38 15.20
CA ARG A 443 -9.89 -9.00 15.07
C ARG A 443 -9.87 -10.50 15.35
N ALA A 444 -9.01 -10.97 16.25
CA ALA A 444 -9.01 -12.37 16.70
C ALA A 444 -10.37 -12.78 17.30
N ASP A 445 -11.12 -11.82 17.86
CA ASP A 445 -12.48 -11.98 18.40
C ASP A 445 -13.58 -12.24 17.35
N TRP A 446 -13.22 -12.28 16.06
CA TRP A 446 -14.11 -12.69 14.96
C TRP A 446 -14.03 -14.18 14.63
N PHE A 447 -13.11 -14.91 15.26
CA PHE A 447 -12.89 -16.32 15.03
C PHE A 447 -13.37 -17.13 16.23
N GLU A 448 -13.70 -18.39 15.99
CA GLU A 448 -13.92 -19.33 17.10
C GLU A 448 -12.61 -19.54 17.86
N PRO A 449 -12.63 -19.67 19.21
CA PRO A 449 -11.42 -19.90 19.99
C PRO A 449 -10.58 -21.08 19.47
N ALA A 450 -11.24 -22.19 19.12
CA ALA A 450 -10.59 -23.36 18.53
C ALA A 450 -9.91 -23.08 17.18
N SER A 451 -10.39 -22.10 16.40
CA SER A 451 -9.74 -21.67 15.16
C SER A 451 -8.52 -20.80 15.43
N VAL A 452 -8.54 -19.98 16.49
CA VAL A 452 -7.37 -19.18 16.90
C VAL A 452 -6.25 -20.09 17.41
N ASP A 453 -6.57 -21.08 18.23
CA ASP A 453 -5.59 -22.05 18.74
C ASP A 453 -5.00 -22.87 17.58
N ARG A 454 -5.86 -23.43 16.72
CA ARG A 454 -5.44 -24.19 15.54
C ARG A 454 -4.57 -23.37 14.60
N PHE A 455 -4.85 -22.08 14.43
CA PHE A 455 -4.05 -21.21 13.57
C PHE A 455 -2.57 -21.21 13.98
N GLY A 456 -2.28 -21.23 15.29
CA GLY A 456 -0.92 -21.27 15.82
C GLY A 456 -0.26 -22.66 15.74
N ASP A 457 -1.05 -23.72 15.89
CA ASP A 457 -0.52 -25.09 15.91
C ASP A 457 -0.34 -25.69 14.50
N ALA A 458 -1.14 -25.24 13.53
CA ALA A 458 -1.17 -25.77 12.17
C ALA A 458 0.05 -25.37 11.33
N GLU A 459 0.38 -26.23 10.37
CA GLU A 459 1.29 -25.89 9.28
C GLU A 459 0.49 -25.37 8.08
N TRP A 460 0.94 -24.24 7.54
CA TRP A 460 0.34 -23.56 6.40
C TRP A 460 1.27 -23.64 5.20
N THR A 461 0.73 -23.90 4.01
CA THR A 461 1.52 -24.00 2.78
C THR A 461 1.38 -22.75 1.93
N VAL A 462 2.49 -22.14 1.52
CA VAL A 462 2.49 -21.00 0.58
C VAL A 462 2.03 -21.47 -0.80
N THR A 463 1.00 -20.83 -1.35
CA THR A 463 0.45 -21.20 -2.66
C THR A 463 1.10 -20.43 -3.81
N HIS A 464 0.94 -20.94 -5.04
CA HIS A 464 1.43 -20.32 -6.28
C HIS A 464 0.79 -18.95 -6.60
N GLN A 465 -0.29 -18.59 -5.91
CA GLN A 465 -0.94 -17.31 -6.07
C GLN A 465 -0.20 -16.18 -5.32
N SER A 466 0.83 -16.50 -4.54
CA SER A 466 1.55 -15.54 -3.69
C SER A 466 2.41 -14.56 -4.48
N ASN A 467 2.44 -13.30 -4.04
CA ASN A 467 3.18 -12.23 -4.71
C ASN A 467 3.61 -11.14 -3.70
N ARG A 468 3.96 -9.93 -4.16
CA ARG A 468 4.39 -8.81 -3.30
C ARG A 468 3.27 -8.21 -2.44
N ILE A 469 2.01 -8.44 -2.78
CA ILE A 469 0.84 -7.97 -2.03
C ILE A 469 0.63 -8.87 -0.82
N GLY A 470 0.77 -10.18 -0.98
CA GLY A 470 0.68 -11.12 0.13
C GLY A 470 0.97 -12.57 -0.22
N LEU A 471 1.30 -13.36 0.81
CA LEU A 471 1.37 -14.82 0.74
C LEU A 471 -0.02 -15.40 0.96
N ARG A 472 -0.54 -16.15 -0.01
CA ARG A 472 -1.83 -16.84 0.12
C ARG A 472 -1.55 -18.25 0.60
N LEU A 473 -2.18 -18.65 1.71
CA LEU A 473 -1.86 -19.87 2.42
C LEU A 473 -2.95 -20.93 2.22
N ALA A 474 -2.51 -22.17 2.00
CA ALA A 474 -3.35 -23.35 2.00
C ALA A 474 -3.22 -24.10 3.33
N GLY A 475 -4.33 -24.67 3.79
CA GLY A 475 -4.48 -25.38 5.05
C GLY A 475 -5.94 -25.67 5.32
N GLU A 476 -6.28 -26.02 6.56
CA GLU A 476 -7.67 -26.16 6.98
C GLU A 476 -8.32 -24.77 7.15
N PRO A 477 -9.48 -24.50 6.54
CA PRO A 477 -10.17 -23.22 6.72
C PRO A 477 -10.50 -22.89 8.17
N LEU A 478 -10.28 -21.63 8.55
CA LEU A 478 -10.63 -21.11 9.87
C LEU A 478 -12.12 -20.75 9.93
N ALA A 479 -12.77 -21.06 11.06
CA ALA A 479 -14.16 -20.75 11.30
C ALA A 479 -14.33 -19.37 11.97
N ARG A 480 -15.29 -18.58 11.46
CA ARG A 480 -15.66 -17.28 12.02
C ARG A 480 -16.78 -17.47 13.04
N SER A 481 -16.66 -16.81 14.19
CA SER A 481 -17.69 -16.76 15.22
C SER A 481 -18.75 -15.69 14.94
N ARG A 482 -18.45 -14.73 14.05
CA ARG A 482 -19.34 -13.63 13.68
C ARG A 482 -19.73 -13.69 12.19
N PRO A 483 -21.03 -13.73 11.85
CA PRO A 483 -21.48 -13.57 10.48
C PRO A 483 -21.35 -12.11 10.02
N GLY A 484 -21.26 -11.89 8.71
CA GLY A 484 -21.28 -10.56 8.10
C GLY A 484 -19.94 -10.02 7.61
N GLU A 485 -19.99 -8.78 7.10
CA GLU A 485 -18.84 -8.03 6.60
C GLU A 485 -18.28 -7.12 7.71
N LEU A 486 -16.95 -7.04 7.80
CA LEU A 486 -16.30 -6.06 8.65
C LEU A 486 -16.31 -4.73 7.89
N ALA A 487 -16.69 -3.63 8.57
CA ALA A 487 -16.47 -2.30 8.04
C ALA A 487 -14.99 -2.13 7.65
N SER A 488 -14.69 -1.35 6.62
CA SER A 488 -13.29 -1.24 6.19
C SER A 488 -12.43 -0.64 7.30
N GLU A 489 -11.31 -1.27 7.62
CA GLU A 489 -10.35 -0.83 8.63
C GLU A 489 -8.97 -0.68 8.00
N GLY A 490 -8.09 0.10 8.64
CA GLY A 490 -6.70 0.19 8.23
C GLY A 490 -5.99 -1.17 8.36
N THR A 491 -5.25 -1.55 7.32
CA THR A 491 -4.46 -2.78 7.26
C THR A 491 -2.98 -2.47 7.33
N ALA A 492 -2.23 -3.28 8.07
CA ALA A 492 -0.79 -3.13 8.24
C ALA A 492 0.00 -4.21 7.50
N ARG A 493 1.24 -3.90 7.13
CA ARG A 493 2.20 -4.90 6.64
C ARG A 493 2.39 -5.97 7.72
N GLY A 494 2.32 -7.23 7.32
CA GLY A 494 2.34 -8.38 8.24
C GLY A 494 0.97 -8.82 8.73
N ALA A 495 -0.11 -8.10 8.43
CA ALA A 495 -1.45 -8.52 8.81
C ALA A 495 -1.85 -9.83 8.13
N ILE A 496 -2.41 -10.75 8.92
CA ILE A 496 -2.89 -12.06 8.49
C ILE A 496 -4.41 -11.95 8.35
N GLN A 497 -4.84 -11.60 7.16
CA GLN A 497 -6.24 -11.40 6.84
C GLN A 497 -6.90 -12.73 6.47
N VAL A 498 -8.12 -12.95 6.94
CA VAL A 498 -8.88 -14.19 6.64
C VAL A 498 -10.18 -13.83 5.91
N PRO A 499 -10.24 -14.02 4.58
CA PRO A 499 -11.46 -13.86 3.79
C PRO A 499 -12.55 -14.88 4.14
N PRO A 500 -13.75 -14.80 3.53
CA PRO A 500 -14.84 -15.74 3.77
C PRO A 500 -14.50 -17.22 3.48
N SER A 501 -13.47 -17.50 2.68
CA SER A 501 -12.99 -18.86 2.43
C SER A 501 -12.34 -19.51 3.66
N GLY A 502 -12.02 -18.74 4.70
CA GLY A 502 -11.30 -19.22 5.89
C GLY A 502 -9.80 -19.43 5.68
N LEU A 503 -9.28 -19.21 4.46
CA LEU A 503 -7.88 -19.42 4.12
C LEU A 503 -7.06 -18.12 4.33
N PRO A 504 -6.02 -18.11 5.18
CA PRO A 504 -5.28 -16.89 5.50
C PRO A 504 -4.47 -16.31 4.34
N VAL A 505 -4.35 -14.98 4.35
CA VAL A 505 -3.46 -14.19 3.49
C VAL A 505 -2.57 -13.32 4.37
N LEU A 506 -1.25 -13.57 4.34
CA LEU A 506 -0.26 -12.72 5.01
C LEU A 506 0.10 -11.54 4.10
N PHE A 507 -0.28 -10.34 4.50
CA PHE A 507 0.00 -9.11 3.77
C PHE A 507 1.47 -8.70 3.83
N LEU A 508 2.01 -8.36 2.65
CA LEU A 508 3.40 -8.01 2.41
C LEU A 508 3.49 -6.54 1.95
N ALA A 509 4.65 -6.07 1.47
CA ALA A 509 4.91 -4.63 1.28
C ALA A 509 3.90 -3.88 0.38
N ASP A 510 3.32 -4.53 -0.62
CA ASP A 510 2.36 -3.89 -1.55
C ASP A 510 0.90 -4.15 -1.16
N HIS A 511 0.63 -4.43 0.12
CA HIS A 511 -0.71 -4.67 0.64
C HIS A 511 -1.64 -3.46 0.47
N PRO A 512 -2.97 -3.65 0.34
CA PRO A 512 -3.91 -2.51 0.36
C PRO A 512 -3.85 -1.80 1.71
N VAL A 513 -4.11 -0.50 1.75
CA VAL A 513 -4.07 0.28 3.00
C VAL A 513 -5.31 0.08 3.88
N THR A 514 -6.44 -0.32 3.28
CA THR A 514 -7.66 -0.68 4.00
C THR A 514 -8.20 -2.03 3.54
N GLY A 515 -8.96 -2.71 4.40
CA GLY A 515 -9.61 -3.98 4.07
C GLY A 515 -10.86 -4.25 4.91
N GLY A 516 -11.79 -5.03 4.36
CA GLY A 516 -13.06 -5.41 5.01
C GLY A 516 -13.12 -6.85 5.51
N TYR A 517 -11.97 -7.52 5.63
CA TYR A 517 -11.88 -8.87 6.18
C TYR A 517 -11.09 -8.87 7.48
N PRO A 518 -11.48 -9.69 8.47
CA PRO A 518 -10.88 -9.70 9.79
C PRO A 518 -9.42 -10.17 9.73
N VAL A 519 -8.60 -9.49 10.51
CA VAL A 519 -7.19 -9.84 10.73
C VAL A 519 -7.08 -10.63 12.03
N ILE A 520 -6.69 -11.90 11.91
CA ILE A 520 -6.53 -12.80 13.06
C ILE A 520 -5.28 -12.48 13.89
N GLY A 521 -4.26 -11.91 13.24
CA GLY A 521 -2.98 -11.60 13.83
C GLY A 521 -2.09 -10.79 12.89
N VAL A 522 -1.00 -10.22 13.41
CA VAL A 522 -0.02 -9.47 12.62
C VAL A 522 1.38 -9.99 12.93
N VAL A 523 2.10 -10.45 11.89
CA VAL A 523 3.48 -10.94 11.99
C VAL A 523 4.41 -9.82 12.46
N LEU A 524 5.34 -10.14 13.35
CA LEU A 524 6.34 -9.19 13.84
C LEU A 524 7.17 -8.63 12.69
N THR A 525 7.48 -7.34 12.75
CA THR A 525 8.26 -6.65 11.71
C THR A 525 9.60 -7.33 11.40
N GLU A 526 10.24 -7.91 12.42
CA GLU A 526 11.52 -8.63 12.30
C GLU A 526 11.43 -9.97 11.57
N ASP A 527 10.26 -10.60 11.54
CA ASP A 527 10.05 -11.89 10.85
C ASP A 527 9.59 -11.68 9.39
N LEU A 528 9.29 -10.44 8.97
CA LEU A 528 8.82 -10.14 7.62
C LEU A 528 9.90 -10.28 6.54
N ASP A 529 11.17 -10.09 6.89
CA ASP A 529 12.29 -10.33 5.99
C ASP A 529 12.42 -11.85 5.69
N LEU A 530 12.13 -12.69 6.68
CA LEU A 530 12.06 -14.14 6.51
C LEU A 530 10.86 -14.55 5.66
N ALA A 531 9.67 -13.97 5.93
CA ALA A 531 8.48 -14.21 5.12
C ALA A 531 8.67 -13.83 3.64
N ALA A 532 9.47 -12.81 3.36
CA ALA A 532 9.82 -12.38 2.01
C ALA A 532 10.63 -13.41 1.20
N GLN A 533 11.22 -14.41 1.86
CA GLN A 533 12.04 -15.44 1.23
C GLN A 533 11.31 -16.77 1.02
N LEU A 534 10.02 -16.86 1.34
CA LEU A 534 9.26 -18.11 1.26
C LEU A 534 8.77 -18.42 -0.17
N PRO A 535 9.24 -19.51 -0.81
CA PRO A 535 8.76 -19.93 -2.12
C PRO A 535 7.38 -20.58 -2.05
N THR A 536 6.73 -20.74 -3.21
CA THR A 536 5.59 -21.64 -3.37
C THR A 536 5.93 -23.03 -2.84
N GLY A 537 5.02 -23.62 -2.04
CA GLY A 537 5.22 -24.90 -1.37
C GLY A 537 5.95 -24.82 -0.03
N ALA A 538 6.49 -23.66 0.36
CA ALA A 538 7.09 -23.49 1.68
C ALA A 538 6.04 -23.68 2.78
N ARG A 539 6.48 -24.28 3.90
CA ARG A 539 5.64 -24.51 5.08
C ARG A 539 5.92 -23.46 6.14
N ILE A 540 4.85 -22.97 6.75
CA ILE A 540 4.86 -21.93 7.77
C ILE A 540 4.15 -22.46 9.02
N ARG A 541 4.69 -22.18 10.21
CA ARG A 541 3.97 -22.26 11.48
C ARG A 541 3.93 -20.88 12.11
N PHE A 542 2.78 -20.47 12.64
CA PHE A 542 2.63 -19.19 13.31
C PHE A 542 2.72 -19.35 14.81
N THR A 543 3.65 -18.65 15.47
CA THR A 543 3.74 -18.72 16.94
C THR A 543 3.19 -17.42 17.54
N PRO A 544 2.12 -17.48 18.35
CA PRO A 544 1.62 -16.28 18.99
C PRO A 544 2.65 -15.76 19.98
N VAL A 545 2.86 -14.45 19.97
CA VAL A 545 3.53 -13.73 21.04
C VAL A 545 2.52 -12.79 21.68
N PRO A 546 2.56 -12.60 23.01
CA PRO A 546 1.71 -11.60 23.63
C PRO A 546 2.01 -10.24 22.99
N ALA A 547 0.97 -9.45 22.73
CA ALA A 547 1.19 -8.01 22.65
C ALA A 547 1.88 -7.61 23.96
N GLU A 548 3.02 -6.90 23.91
CA GLU A 548 3.55 -6.31 25.14
C GLU A 548 2.42 -5.50 25.77
N PRO A 549 2.15 -5.67 27.08
CA PRO A 549 0.94 -5.16 27.69
C PRO A 549 0.84 -3.66 27.43
N LEU A 550 -0.19 -3.26 26.70
CA LEU A 550 -0.66 -1.88 26.73
C LEU A 550 -1.06 -1.65 28.20
N PRO A 551 -0.55 -0.61 28.89
CA PRO A 551 -0.82 -0.40 30.30
C PRO A 551 -2.33 -0.50 30.58
N ALA A 552 -2.67 -1.22 31.65
CA ALA A 552 -4.04 -1.63 31.93
C ALA A 552 -5.01 -0.44 32.09
N GLU A 553 -6.29 -0.68 31.80
CA GLU A 553 -7.37 0.25 32.13
C GLU A 553 -7.37 0.58 33.63
N PRO A 554 -7.59 1.84 34.04
CA PRO A 554 -8.04 2.09 35.39
C PRO A 554 -9.39 1.40 35.56
N VAL A 555 -9.41 0.36 36.38
CA VAL A 555 -10.65 -0.32 36.81
C VAL A 555 -11.61 0.76 37.32
N PRO A 556 -12.84 0.87 36.79
CA PRO A 556 -13.82 1.79 37.35
C PRO A 556 -14.02 1.41 38.81
N ALA A 557 -13.80 2.36 39.71
CA ALA A 557 -14.12 2.17 41.11
C ALA A 557 -15.60 1.79 41.21
N SER A 558 -15.88 0.56 41.65
CA SER A 558 -17.25 0.14 41.96
C SER A 558 -17.86 1.10 42.98
N PRO A 559 -19.19 1.37 42.86
CA PRO A 559 -19.87 2.46 43.56
C PRO A 559 -19.83 2.39 45.08
#